data_AF-A0AAW0KCU0-F1
#
_entry.id   AF-A0AAW0KCU0-F1
#
_cell.length_a   1.000
_cell.length_b   1.000
_cell.length_c   1.000
_cell.angle_alpha   90.00
_cell.angle_beta   90.00
_cell.angle_gamma   90.00
#
_symmetry.space_group_name_H-M   'P 1'
#
loop_
_entity.id
_entity.type
_entity.pdbx_description
1 polymer ?
#
loop_
_entity_poly.entity_id
_entity_poly.type
_entity_poly.pdbx_seq_one_letter_code
_entity_poly.pdbx_strand_id
1 'polypeptide(L)'
;NLKKAFRGSKGPNFGTKVSNYAPCPKPDLLKGLRAHTDAGGIILLFQDDKVNGLQLLKDDQWIDVPPMRHSIVINLSDQIEICPAPTLVEKETAENKYPEFVSEDYMKYYADHKFQAKELRFEAVSLM
;
A
#
# COMPACT_ATOMS: atom_id res chain seq x y z
N ASN A 1 14.48 9.98 -9.84
CA ASN A 1 13.63 9.53 -10.97
C ASN A 1 12.91 8.28 -10.51
N LEU A 2 11.58 8.23 -10.63
CA LEU A 2 10.71 7.10 -10.23
C LEU A 2 11.21 5.73 -10.73
N LYS A 3 11.79 5.70 -11.95
CA LYS A 3 12.40 4.50 -12.51
C LYS A 3 13.57 3.97 -11.68
N LYS A 4 14.33 4.80 -10.99
CA LYS A 4 15.41 4.35 -10.08
C LYS A 4 14.86 3.87 -8.74
N ALA A 5 13.77 4.49 -8.25
CA ALA A 5 13.15 4.13 -6.97
C ALA A 5 12.48 2.74 -7.00
N PHE A 6 11.86 2.37 -8.13
CA PHE A 6 11.14 1.10 -8.28
C PHE A 6 11.88 0.05 -9.13
N ARG A 7 13.17 0.22 -9.40
CA ARG A 7 13.96 -0.80 -10.12
C ARG A 7 14.89 -1.51 -9.15
N GLY A 8 14.62 -2.80 -8.92
CA GLY A 8 15.66 -3.71 -8.45
C GLY A 8 16.70 -3.95 -9.55
N SER A 9 17.71 -4.78 -9.26
CA SER A 9 18.78 -5.16 -10.19
C SER A 9 18.28 -5.76 -11.52
N LYS A 10 17.04 -6.26 -11.54
CA LYS A 10 16.38 -6.89 -12.70
C LYS A 10 15.18 -6.12 -13.27
N GLY A 11 14.93 -4.89 -12.80
CA GLY A 11 13.74 -4.10 -13.16
C GLY A 11 12.69 -4.05 -12.04
N PRO A 12 11.48 -3.53 -12.32
CA PRO A 12 10.40 -3.50 -11.33
C PRO A 12 9.81 -4.90 -11.11
N ASN A 13 9.44 -5.19 -9.86
CA ASN A 13 8.63 -6.36 -9.55
C ASN A 13 7.16 -6.06 -9.92
N PHE A 14 6.56 -6.93 -10.74
CA PHE A 14 5.15 -6.82 -11.13
C PHE A 14 4.47 -8.16 -10.92
N GLY A 15 3.32 -8.15 -10.26
CA GLY A 15 2.54 -9.35 -9.98
C GLY A 15 1.07 -9.02 -9.75
N THR A 16 0.21 -10.00 -9.99
CA THR A 16 -1.23 -9.86 -9.85
C THR A 16 -1.72 -10.79 -8.75
N LYS A 17 -2.34 -10.23 -7.71
CA LYS A 17 -3.12 -11.00 -6.74
C LYS A 17 -4.55 -11.12 -7.25
N VAL A 18 -4.99 -12.34 -7.51
CA VAL A 18 -6.40 -12.65 -7.84
C VAL A 18 -7.07 -13.14 -6.57
N SER A 19 -8.22 -12.59 -6.20
CA SER A 19 -8.93 -12.95 -4.97
C SER A 19 -10.43 -12.86 -5.14
N ASN A 20 -11.15 -13.74 -4.44
CA ASN A 20 -12.60 -13.73 -4.34
C ASN A 20 -12.97 -13.80 -2.85
N TYR A 21 -13.88 -12.95 -2.41
CA TYR A 21 -14.37 -12.93 -1.03
C TYR A 21 -15.83 -13.42 -1.04
N ALA A 22 -16.03 -14.68 -0.65
CA ALA A 22 -17.35 -15.31 -0.66
C ALA A 22 -18.31 -14.70 0.38
N PRO A 23 -19.63 -14.86 0.22
CA PRO A 23 -20.62 -14.42 1.22
C PRO A 23 -20.33 -14.96 2.62
N CYS A 24 -20.37 -14.08 3.63
CA CYS A 24 -20.13 -14.44 5.02
C CYS A 24 -21.43 -14.33 5.83
N PRO A 25 -21.89 -15.39 6.54
CA PRO A 25 -23.08 -15.31 7.38
C PRO A 25 -22.94 -14.38 8.61
N LYS A 26 -21.70 -14.09 9.02
CA LYS A 26 -21.38 -13.28 10.21
C LYS A 26 -20.29 -12.24 9.90
N PRO A 27 -20.56 -11.25 9.01
CA PRO A 27 -19.55 -10.30 8.53
C PRO A 27 -18.99 -9.38 9.63
N ASP A 28 -19.70 -9.24 10.75
CA ASP A 28 -19.23 -8.45 11.89
C ASP A 28 -18.12 -9.15 12.68
N LEU A 29 -18.01 -10.48 12.56
CA LEU A 29 -17.00 -11.28 13.28
C LEU A 29 -15.73 -11.52 12.47
N LEU A 30 -15.80 -11.40 11.14
CA LEU A 30 -14.68 -11.70 10.25
C LEU A 30 -14.62 -10.69 9.11
N LYS A 31 -13.43 -10.12 8.90
CA LYS A 31 -13.13 -9.31 7.71
C LYS A 31 -12.56 -10.18 6.61
N GLY A 32 -12.96 -9.95 5.36
CA GLY A 32 -12.38 -10.63 4.20
C GLY A 32 -10.86 -10.43 4.12
N LEU A 33 -10.40 -9.21 4.40
CA LEU A 33 -9.00 -8.87 4.62
C LEU A 33 -8.91 -7.81 5.72
N ARG A 34 -8.00 -7.99 6.68
CA ARG A 34 -7.78 -7.01 7.76
C ARG A 34 -7.12 -5.74 7.22
N ALA A 35 -7.30 -4.64 7.94
CA ALA A 35 -6.69 -3.35 7.63
C ALA A 35 -5.16 -3.47 7.52
N HIS A 36 -4.58 -2.86 6.49
CA HIS A 36 -3.15 -2.73 6.24
C HIS A 36 -2.91 -1.63 5.20
N THR A 37 -1.66 -1.17 5.09
CA THR A 37 -1.19 -0.42 3.92
C THR A 37 -0.38 -1.35 3.02
N ASP A 38 -0.33 -1.06 1.73
CA ASP A 38 0.46 -1.83 0.78
C ASP A 38 1.94 -1.45 0.88
N ALA A 39 2.83 -2.44 0.84
CA ALA A 39 4.28 -2.22 0.94
C ALA A 39 4.95 -1.71 -0.34
N GLY A 40 4.32 -1.92 -1.49
CA GLY A 40 4.94 -1.77 -2.81
C GLY A 40 5.06 -0.31 -3.27
N GLY A 41 4.90 -0.10 -4.58
CA GLY A 41 4.85 1.21 -5.20
C GLY A 41 3.41 1.66 -5.50
N ILE A 42 2.90 1.28 -6.67
CA ILE A 42 1.54 1.61 -7.10
C ILE A 42 0.72 0.32 -7.25
N ILE A 43 -0.53 0.38 -6.81
CA ILE A 43 -1.48 -0.71 -6.98
C ILE A 43 -2.55 -0.27 -7.98
N LEU A 44 -2.86 -1.17 -8.90
CA LEU A 44 -3.92 -1.01 -9.91
C LEU A 44 -4.92 -2.14 -9.66
N LEU A 45 -6.07 -1.80 -9.09
CA LEU A 45 -7.09 -2.76 -8.71
C LEU A 45 -8.28 -2.71 -9.68
N PHE A 46 -8.54 -3.84 -10.31
CA PHE A 46 -9.80 -4.12 -10.98
C PHE A 46 -10.71 -4.90 -10.02
N GLN A 47 -11.61 -4.19 -9.34
CA GLN A 47 -12.55 -4.78 -8.37
C GLN A 47 -13.88 -5.18 -9.04
N ASP A 48 -14.69 -5.95 -8.32
CA ASP A 48 -16.07 -6.26 -8.72
C ASP A 48 -16.87 -4.97 -8.96
N ASP A 49 -17.67 -4.91 -10.02
CA ASP A 49 -18.39 -3.70 -10.42
C ASP A 49 -19.80 -3.58 -9.81
N LYS A 50 -20.21 -4.53 -8.96
CA LYS A 50 -21.53 -4.58 -8.31
C LYS A 50 -21.47 -4.81 -6.81
N VAL A 51 -20.47 -5.55 -6.32
CA VAL A 51 -20.38 -5.95 -4.92
C VAL A 51 -19.42 -5.03 -4.17
N ASN A 52 -19.94 -4.31 -3.17
CA ASN A 52 -19.13 -3.50 -2.26
C ASN A 52 -18.24 -4.38 -1.37
N GLY A 53 -17.17 -3.80 -0.82
CA GLY A 53 -16.36 -4.48 0.21
C GLY A 53 -15.00 -3.85 0.48
N LEU A 54 -14.44 -3.13 -0.50
CA LEU A 54 -13.23 -2.34 -0.29
C LEU A 54 -13.55 -1.03 0.43
N GLN A 55 -12.80 -0.75 1.49
CA GLN A 55 -12.89 0.50 2.24
C GLN A 55 -11.49 1.06 2.46
N LEU A 56 -11.38 2.39 2.49
CA LEU A 56 -10.19 3.11 2.93
C LEU A 56 -10.49 3.86 4.22
N LEU A 57 -9.46 4.08 5.04
CA LEU A 57 -9.57 4.91 6.24
C LEU A 57 -9.13 6.34 5.91
N LYS A 58 -9.99 7.32 6.17
CA LYS A 58 -9.70 8.75 6.01
C LYS A 58 -10.39 9.51 7.13
N ASP A 59 -9.67 10.42 7.78
CA ASP A 59 -10.19 11.25 8.87
C ASP A 59 -10.89 10.40 9.97
N ASP A 60 -10.24 9.29 10.34
CA ASP A 60 -10.73 8.26 11.28
C ASP A 60 -12.06 7.60 10.91
N GLN A 61 -12.46 7.69 9.63
CA GLN A 61 -13.69 7.10 9.11
C GLN A 61 -13.39 6.13 7.98
N TRP A 62 -14.07 4.98 8.01
CA TRP A 62 -14.05 4.03 6.91
C TRP A 62 -14.97 4.55 5.80
N ILE A 63 -14.40 4.74 4.61
CA ILE A 63 -15.09 5.20 3.41
C ILE A 63 -15.06 4.08 2.38
N ASP A 64 -16.23 3.73 1.85
CA ASP A 64 -16.33 2.75 0.77
C ASP A 64 -15.67 3.26 -0.51
N VAL A 65 -14.94 2.36 -1.19
CA VAL A 65 -14.48 2.61 -2.56
C VAL A 65 -15.54 2.06 -3.51
N PRO A 66 -16.37 2.92 -4.14
CA PRO A 66 -17.56 2.47 -4.84
C PRO A 66 -17.21 1.55 -6.04
N PRO A 67 -17.92 0.42 -6.19
CA PRO A 67 -17.90 -0.39 -7.39
C PRO A 67 -18.29 0.46 -8.60
N MET A 68 -17.46 0.44 -9.64
CA MET A 68 -17.69 1.20 -10.86
C MET A 68 -17.29 0.37 -12.07
N ARG A 69 -18.24 0.19 -12.97
CA ARG A 69 -18.06 -0.60 -14.20
C ARG A 69 -16.93 -0.04 -15.04
N HIS A 70 -16.05 -0.94 -15.49
CA HIS A 70 -14.88 -0.64 -16.33
C HIS A 70 -13.90 0.39 -15.73
N SER A 71 -13.83 0.48 -14.39
CA SER A 71 -12.89 1.35 -13.69
C SER A 71 -11.70 0.58 -13.12
N ILE A 72 -10.62 1.33 -12.82
CA ILE A 72 -9.47 0.85 -12.06
C ILE A 72 -9.33 1.76 -10.85
N VAL A 73 -9.26 1.15 -9.66
CA VAL A 73 -8.90 1.84 -8.43
C VAL A 73 -7.38 1.92 -8.36
N ILE A 74 -6.85 3.12 -8.08
CA ILE A 74 -5.42 3.35 -7.91
C ILE A 74 -5.18 3.71 -6.45
N ASN A 75 -4.27 3.00 -5.79
CA ASN A 75 -3.75 3.42 -4.49
C ASN A 75 -2.22 3.48 -4.47
N LEU A 76 -1.72 4.42 -3.68
CA LEU A 76 -0.29 4.58 -3.42
C LEU A 76 0.08 3.70 -2.21
N SER A 77 1.30 3.21 -2.23
CA SER A 77 1.84 2.30 -1.21
C SER A 77 2.98 2.96 -0.44
N ASP A 78 3.46 2.28 0.60
CA ASP A 78 4.47 2.76 1.55
C ASP A 78 5.74 3.30 0.86
N GLN A 79 6.26 2.67 -0.21
CA GLN A 79 7.47 3.16 -0.88
C GLN A 79 7.28 4.47 -1.66
N ILE A 80 6.07 4.80 -2.11
CA ILE A 80 5.78 6.10 -2.74
C ILE A 80 5.77 7.21 -1.67
N GLU A 81 5.33 6.89 -0.45
CA GLU A 81 5.33 7.85 0.67
C GLU A 81 6.75 8.27 1.05
N ILE A 82 7.69 7.33 1.05
CA ILE A 82 9.10 7.57 1.42
C ILE A 82 9.88 8.25 0.30
N CYS A 83 9.60 7.92 -0.96
CA CYS A 83 10.25 8.54 -2.12
C CYS A 83 9.22 9.36 -2.92
N PRO A 84 8.79 10.53 -2.40
CA PRO A 84 7.91 11.38 -3.17
C PRO A 84 8.63 11.79 -4.45
N ALA A 85 7.88 11.87 -5.55
CA ALA A 85 8.41 12.42 -6.79
C ALA A 85 8.94 13.85 -6.48
N PRO A 86 10.17 14.20 -6.89
CA PRO A 86 10.79 15.49 -6.55
C PRO A 86 9.98 16.73 -6.95
N THR A 87 8.97 16.56 -7.80
CA THR A 87 8.04 17.59 -8.25
C THR A 87 6.86 17.85 -7.31
N LEU A 88 6.60 16.99 -6.32
CA LEU A 88 5.45 17.11 -5.40
C LEU A 88 5.82 17.66 -4.02
N VAL A 89 7.11 17.86 -3.75
CA VAL A 89 7.60 18.42 -2.48
C VAL A 89 8.12 19.83 -2.78
N GLU A 90 7.46 20.84 -2.25
CA GLU A 90 8.03 22.19 -2.20
C GLU A 90 9.39 22.09 -1.50
N LYS A 91 10.44 22.56 -2.19
CA LYS A 91 11.85 22.24 -1.93
C LYS A 91 12.41 22.68 -0.56
N GLU A 92 11.62 23.21 0.36
CA GLU A 92 12.15 24.03 1.46
C GLU A 92 12.12 23.45 2.88
N THR A 93 11.62 22.23 3.15
CA THR A 93 11.54 21.76 4.56
C THR A 93 11.86 20.30 4.88
N ALA A 94 12.40 19.50 3.96
CA ALA A 94 12.62 18.08 4.27
C ALA A 94 13.96 17.85 5.00
N GLU A 95 13.97 18.06 6.32
CA GLU A 95 14.70 17.15 7.21
C GLU A 95 14.29 15.72 6.79
N ASN A 96 15.26 14.82 6.60
CA ASN A 96 15.00 13.51 5.96
C ASN A 96 14.12 12.65 6.90
N LYS A 97 12.80 12.84 6.85
CA LYS A 97 11.81 12.28 7.77
C LYS A 97 11.74 10.76 7.68
N TYR A 98 12.13 10.20 6.55
CA TYR A 98 12.07 8.77 6.28
C TYR A 98 13.47 8.19 6.08
N PRO A 99 13.72 6.95 6.55
CA PRO A 99 15.01 6.31 6.38
C PRO A 99 15.27 5.90 4.93
N GLU A 100 16.54 5.83 4.56
CA GLU A 100 16.97 5.08 3.38
C GLU A 100 17.04 3.60 3.72
N PHE A 101 16.50 2.73 2.86
CA PHE A 101 16.52 1.28 3.09
C PHE A 101 16.52 0.50 1.77
N VAL A 102 16.88 -0.78 1.85
CA VAL A 102 16.79 -1.71 0.72
C VAL A 102 15.38 -2.30 0.65
N SER A 103 14.72 -2.16 -0.51
CA SER A 103 13.34 -2.63 -0.69
C SER A 103 13.13 -4.11 -0.32
N GLU A 104 14.12 -4.98 -0.54
CA GLU A 104 14.00 -6.41 -0.21
C GLU A 104 13.92 -6.64 1.30
N ASP A 105 14.67 -5.88 2.10
CA ASP A 105 14.65 -6.00 3.55
C ASP A 105 13.35 -5.45 4.14
N TYR A 106 12.84 -4.36 3.58
CA TYR A 106 11.48 -3.88 3.88
C TYR A 106 10.42 -4.94 3.60
N MET A 107 10.50 -5.63 2.46
CA MET A 107 9.54 -6.67 2.09
C MET A 107 9.61 -7.89 3.02
N LYS A 108 10.80 -8.29 3.49
CA LYS A 108 10.96 -9.35 4.50
C LYS A 108 10.28 -8.95 5.80
N TYR A 109 10.55 -7.74 6.30
CA TYR A 109 9.94 -7.26 7.54
C TYR A 109 8.41 -7.10 7.41
N TYR A 110 7.94 -6.55 6.29
CA TYR A 110 6.52 -6.37 6.01
C TYR A 110 5.74 -7.69 6.01
N ALA A 111 6.32 -8.79 5.53
CA ALA A 111 5.63 -10.08 5.46
C ALA A 111 5.08 -10.53 6.83
N ASP A 112 5.84 -10.28 7.90
CA ASP A 112 5.47 -10.67 9.27
C ASP A 112 4.64 -9.59 9.99
N HIS A 113 4.76 -8.32 9.58
CA HIS A 113 4.19 -7.16 10.28
C HIS A 113 3.09 -6.44 9.48
N LYS A 114 2.60 -7.06 8.40
CA LYS A 114 1.63 -6.49 7.44
C LYS A 114 0.40 -5.85 8.10
N PHE A 115 -0.13 -6.46 9.15
CA PHE A 115 -1.36 -6.04 9.82
C PHE A 115 -1.11 -5.25 11.11
N GLN A 116 0.12 -4.83 11.35
CA GLN A 116 0.50 -3.94 12.44
C GLN A 116 0.63 -2.50 11.94
N ALA A 117 0.89 -1.55 12.85
CA ALA A 117 1.08 -0.15 12.52
C ALA A 117 2.21 0.03 11.48
N LYS A 118 2.00 0.93 10.53
CA LYS A 118 2.94 1.18 9.42
C LYS A 118 4.21 1.86 9.90
N GLU A 119 4.06 2.77 10.85
CA GLU A 119 5.11 3.62 11.39
C GLU A 119 6.25 2.77 11.99
N LEU A 120 5.89 1.68 12.69
CA LEU A 120 6.84 0.72 13.24
C LEU A 120 7.71 0.04 12.18
N ARG A 121 7.20 -0.12 10.95
CA ARG A 121 7.98 -0.71 9.85
C ARG A 121 9.07 0.24 9.36
N PHE A 122 8.78 1.54 9.28
CA PHE A 122 9.77 2.54 8.91
C PHE A 122 10.85 2.68 9.98
N GLU A 123 10.46 2.69 11.25
CA GLU A 123 11.42 2.70 12.36
C GLU A 123 12.32 1.45 12.32
N ALA A 124 11.75 0.26 12.13
CA ALA A 124 12.51 -0.99 12.12
C ALA A 124 13.57 -1.05 11.01
N VAL A 125 13.23 -0.64 9.78
CA VAL A 125 14.20 -0.66 8.67
C VAL A 125 15.25 0.45 8.75
N SER A 126 15.05 1.47 9.57
CA SER A 126 16.08 2.49 9.82
C SER A 126 17.24 1.97 10.68
N LEU A 127 17.03 0.85 11.39
CA LEU A 127 17.99 0.22 12.29
C LEU A 127 18.72 -0.98 11.66
N MET A 128 18.40 -1.34 10.41
CA MET A 128 18.98 -2.48 9.68
C MET A 128 20.12 -2.02 8.76
#